data_AF-A0A3M2E5R6-F1
#
_entry.id   AF-A0A3M2E5R6-F1
#
_cell.length_a   1.000
_cell.length_b   1.000
_cell.length_c   1.000
_cell.angle_alpha   90.00
_cell.angle_beta   90.00
_cell.angle_gamma   90.00
#
_symmetry.space_group_name_H-M   'P 1'
#
loop_
_entity.id
_entity.type
_entity.pdbx_description
1 polymer ?
#
loop_
_entity_poly.entity_id
_entity_poly.type
_entity_poly.pdbx_seq_one_letter_code
_entity_poly.pdbx_strand_id
1 'polypeptide(L)'
;MENEVLLGLIWSGAVEALAVRETPLGAALDALLVVPTVVVVTKDVDHEPALFLADDEILPGCTVADLLAEELDIYAPEGAVVLVQSREAVDRQDISSERLGRELGGLLVALAGYRSTDGCAAASETEGRDYHHRPRAIAGA
;
A
#
# COMPACT_ATOMS: atom_id res chain seq x y z
N MET A 1 -3.06 -2.24 10.01
CA MET A 1 -1.69 -1.90 10.44
C MET A 1 -1.37 -0.52 9.91
N GLU A 2 -0.70 0.33 10.68
CA GLU A 2 -0.29 1.68 10.27
C GLU A 2 1.14 1.67 9.68
N ASN A 3 1.49 2.63 8.82
CA ASN A 3 2.79 2.70 8.16
C ASN A 3 3.97 2.73 9.14
N GLU A 4 3.84 3.46 10.25
CA GLU A 4 4.88 3.55 11.30
C GLU A 4 5.18 2.19 11.94
N VAL A 5 4.16 1.34 12.10
CA VAL A 5 4.32 -0.01 12.65
C VAL A 5 5.06 -0.91 11.66
N LEU A 6 4.68 -0.86 10.37
CA LEU A 6 5.34 -1.63 9.32
C LEU A 6 6.84 -1.24 9.20
N LEU A 7 7.14 0.06 9.22
CA LEU A 7 8.50 0.57 9.23
C LEU A 7 9.33 0.03 10.39
N GLY A 8 8.80 0.08 11.62
CA GLY A 8 9.49 -0.44 12.80
C GLY A 8 9.76 -1.93 12.71
N LEU A 9 8.85 -2.70 12.12
CA LEU A 9 9.03 -4.14 11.90
C LEU A 9 10.09 -4.44 10.85
N ILE A 10 10.10 -3.71 9.74
CA ILE A 10 11.10 -3.89 8.67
C ILE A 10 12.51 -3.59 9.20
N TRP A 11 12.71 -2.43 9.85
CA TRP A 11 14.03 -2.05 10.37
C TRP A 11 14.54 -2.91 11.54
N SER A 12 13.63 -3.57 12.27
CA SER A 12 14.04 -4.53 13.31
C SER A 12 14.40 -5.91 12.74
N GLY A 13 14.25 -6.14 11.43
CA GLY A 13 14.44 -7.45 10.80
C GLY A 13 13.36 -8.46 11.21
N ALA A 14 12.23 -7.99 11.75
CA ALA A 14 11.12 -8.81 12.22
C ALA A 14 10.17 -9.19 11.07
N VAL A 15 10.65 -9.18 9.83
CA VAL A 15 9.86 -9.35 8.63
C VAL A 15 10.58 -10.30 7.67
N GLU A 16 9.83 -11.17 7.01
CA GLU A 16 10.37 -12.08 5.98
C GLU A 16 9.37 -12.33 4.86
N ALA A 17 9.89 -12.63 3.66
CA ALA A 17 9.06 -13.07 2.55
C ALA A 17 8.56 -14.50 2.77
N LEU A 18 7.36 -14.76 2.26
CA LEU A 18 6.79 -16.09 2.21
C LEU A 18 6.22 -16.35 0.81
N ALA A 19 6.23 -17.60 0.34
CA ALA A 19 5.63 -17.89 -0.94
C ALA A 19 4.10 -17.72 -0.86
N VAL A 20 3.52 -17.10 -1.89
CA VAL A 20 2.09 -16.73 -1.90
C VAL A 20 1.16 -17.91 -1.61
N ARG A 21 1.53 -19.10 -2.09
CA ARG A 21 0.75 -20.34 -1.92
C ARG A 21 0.87 -20.97 -0.54
N GLU A 22 1.76 -20.46 0.31
CA GLU A 22 1.94 -20.95 1.69
C GLU A 22 0.94 -20.32 2.66
N THR A 23 0.14 -19.34 2.22
CA THR A 23 -0.97 -18.81 3.02
C THR A 23 -2.30 -18.91 2.26
N PRO A 24 -3.40 -19.32 2.92
CA PRO A 24 -4.71 -19.38 2.27
C PRO A 24 -5.16 -18.02 1.72
N LEU A 25 -4.82 -16.93 2.42
CA LEU A 25 -5.18 -15.58 2.03
C LEU A 25 -4.35 -15.09 0.84
N GLY A 26 -3.04 -15.38 0.83
CA GLY A 26 -2.15 -15.11 -0.30
C GLY A 26 -2.62 -15.85 -1.54
N ALA A 27 -2.90 -17.15 -1.42
CA ALA A 27 -3.42 -17.97 -2.52
C ALA A 27 -4.77 -17.46 -3.06
N ALA A 28 -5.66 -16.99 -2.17
CA ALA A 28 -6.94 -16.42 -2.58
C ALA A 28 -6.78 -15.09 -3.32
N LEU A 29 -5.92 -14.19 -2.83
CA LEU A 29 -5.66 -12.91 -3.48
C LEU A 29 -4.98 -13.08 -4.84
N ASP A 30 -3.99 -13.97 -4.95
CA ASP A 30 -3.31 -14.31 -6.22
C ASP A 30 -4.28 -14.86 -7.27
N ALA A 31 -5.33 -15.56 -6.85
CA ALA A 31 -6.35 -16.06 -7.75
C ALA A 31 -7.38 -14.99 -8.18
N LEU A 32 -7.57 -13.94 -7.38
CA LEU A 32 -8.62 -12.93 -7.57
C LEU A 32 -8.11 -11.64 -8.21
N LEU A 33 -6.86 -11.27 -7.92
CA LEU A 33 -6.27 -10.04 -8.40
C LEU A 33 -5.58 -10.26 -9.73
N VAL A 34 -5.61 -9.23 -10.58
CA VAL A 34 -4.90 -9.23 -11.87
C VAL A 34 -3.44 -8.79 -11.74
N VAL A 35 -3.06 -8.31 -10.55
CA VAL A 35 -1.71 -7.84 -10.22
C VAL A 35 -1.00 -8.86 -9.32
N PRO A 36 0.35 -8.90 -9.34
CA PRO A 36 1.10 -9.80 -8.46
C PRO A 36 0.79 -9.56 -6.98
N THR A 37 0.75 -10.63 -6.19
CA THR A 37 0.69 -10.54 -4.73
C THR A 37 2.06 -10.92 -4.15
N VAL A 38 2.61 -10.09 -3.27
CA VAL A 38 3.82 -10.37 -2.49
C VAL A 38 3.38 -10.62 -1.05
N VAL A 39 3.77 -11.76 -0.47
CA VAL A 39 3.43 -12.08 0.92
C VAL A 39 4.63 -11.84 1.82
N VAL A 40 4.38 -11.04 2.84
CA VAL A 40 5.33 -10.63 3.86
C VAL A 40 4.76 -11.03 5.21
N VAL A 41 5.58 -11.67 6.05
CA VAL A 41 5.16 -12.11 7.38
C VAL A 41 5.98 -11.47 8.48
N THR A 42 5.29 -11.07 9.54
CA THR A 42 5.90 -10.44 10.71
C THR A 42 6.18 -11.48 11.79
N LYS A 43 7.33 -11.35 12.44
CA LYS A 43 7.79 -12.19 13.56
C LYS A 43 7.36 -11.54 14.86
N ASP A 44 6.99 -12.36 15.83
CA ASP A 44 6.79 -11.96 17.23
C ASP A 44 5.73 -10.86 17.48
N VAL A 45 4.92 -10.53 16.47
CA VAL A 45 3.81 -9.56 16.56
C VAL A 45 2.57 -10.17 15.91
N ASP A 46 1.54 -10.40 16.72
CA ASP A 46 0.24 -10.80 16.18
C ASP A 46 -0.58 -9.58 15.77
N HIS A 47 -1.19 -9.65 14.59
CA HIS A 47 -2.01 -8.59 14.03
C HIS A 47 -2.94 -9.12 12.94
N GLU A 48 -3.99 -8.36 12.65
CA GLU A 48 -4.85 -8.66 11.49
C GLU A 48 -4.08 -8.46 10.17
N PRO A 49 -4.37 -9.27 9.13
CA PRO A 49 -3.80 -9.08 7.81
C PRO A 49 -4.01 -7.66 7.28
N ALA A 50 -3.01 -7.12 6.62
CA ALA A 50 -3.06 -5.80 6.00
C ALA A 50 -2.57 -5.85 4.55
N LEU A 51 -3.09 -4.96 3.72
CA LEU A 51 -2.66 -4.79 2.34
C LEU A 51 -2.08 -3.41 2.12
N PHE A 52 -1.02 -3.35 1.34
CA PHE A 52 -0.40 -2.14 0.81
C PHE A 52 -0.23 -2.30 -0.70
N LEU A 53 -0.24 -1.20 -1.44
CA LEU A 53 0.26 -1.21 -2.81
C LEU A 53 1.78 -1.06 -2.77
N ALA A 54 2.47 -1.72 -3.71
CA ALA A 54 3.92 -1.59 -3.87
C ALA A 54 4.35 -0.11 -3.98
N ASP A 55 3.51 0.71 -4.61
CA ASP A 55 3.75 2.12 -4.87
C ASP A 55 3.30 3.05 -3.72
N ASP A 56 2.74 2.51 -2.63
CA ASP A 56 2.33 3.33 -1.48
C ASP A 56 3.57 3.98 -0.84
N GLU A 57 3.53 5.30 -0.68
CA GLU A 57 4.60 6.05 -0.04
C GLU A 57 4.57 5.83 1.48
N ILE A 58 5.63 5.20 2.01
CA ILE A 58 5.78 4.91 3.44
C ILE A 58 6.63 5.98 4.14
N LEU A 59 7.62 6.53 3.43
CA LEU A 59 8.45 7.66 3.86
C LEU A 59 8.56 8.65 2.69
N PRO A 60 8.85 9.94 2.94
CA PRO A 60 9.01 10.92 1.87
C PRO A 60 10.01 10.45 0.79
N GLY A 61 9.51 10.18 -0.40
CA GLY A 61 10.27 9.69 -1.55
C GLY A 61 10.66 8.21 -1.50
N CYS A 62 10.05 7.40 -0.64
CA CYS A 62 10.34 5.96 -0.50
C CYS A 62 9.04 5.17 -0.38
N THR A 63 8.81 4.31 -1.37
CA THR A 63 7.63 3.44 -1.47
C THR A 63 7.80 2.15 -0.66
N VAL A 64 6.72 1.38 -0.51
CA VAL A 64 6.79 0.02 0.05
C VAL A 64 7.79 -0.83 -0.74
N ALA A 65 7.75 -0.77 -2.06
CA ALA A 65 8.63 -1.56 -2.91
C ALA A 65 10.10 -1.20 -2.69
N ASP A 66 10.42 0.09 -2.60
CA ASP A 66 11.79 0.56 -2.31
C ASP A 66 12.26 0.04 -0.95
N LEU A 67 11.41 0.17 0.07
CA LEU A 67 11.74 -0.26 1.43
C LEU A 67 11.96 -1.77 1.52
N LEU A 68 11.12 -2.58 0.85
CA LEU A 68 11.26 -4.04 0.81
C LEU A 68 12.53 -4.47 0.06
N ALA A 69 12.86 -3.79 -1.04
CA ALA A 69 14.05 -4.10 -1.82
C ALA A 69 15.34 -3.76 -1.07
N GLU A 70 15.42 -2.55 -0.50
CA GLU A 70 16.66 -2.06 0.14
C GLU A 70 16.92 -2.73 1.49
N GLU A 71 15.89 -2.96 2.31
CA GLU A 71 16.07 -3.47 3.68
C GLU A 71 16.02 -5.00 3.77
N LEU A 72 15.28 -5.66 2.86
CA LEU A 72 14.97 -7.09 2.98
C LEU A 72 15.34 -7.91 1.73
N ASP A 73 15.85 -7.29 0.66
CA ASP A 73 16.11 -7.93 -0.64
C ASP A 73 14.85 -8.62 -1.22
N ILE A 74 13.67 -8.05 -0.93
CA ILE A 74 12.37 -8.54 -1.41
C ILE A 74 11.90 -7.64 -2.55
N TYR A 75 11.90 -8.21 -3.76
CA TYR A 75 11.39 -7.50 -4.93
C TYR A 75 9.86 -7.54 -5.01
N ALA A 76 9.23 -6.36 -4.97
CA ALA A 76 7.82 -6.16 -5.29
C ALA A 76 7.69 -5.47 -6.66
N PRO A 77 7.04 -6.11 -7.66
CA PRO A 77 6.79 -5.48 -8.95
C PRO A 77 5.91 -4.23 -8.83
N GLU A 78 6.04 -3.30 -9.78
CA GLU A 78 5.16 -2.13 -9.89
C GLU A 78 3.68 -2.55 -9.93
N GLY A 79 2.84 -1.84 -9.15
CA GLY A 79 1.41 -2.14 -9.02
C GLY A 79 1.08 -3.45 -8.30
N ALA A 80 2.07 -4.17 -7.75
CA ALA A 80 1.82 -5.34 -6.93
C ALA A 80 1.11 -4.99 -5.62
N VAL A 81 0.41 -5.96 -5.07
CA VAL A 81 -0.18 -5.87 -3.73
C VAL A 81 0.74 -6.58 -2.74
N VAL A 82 1.10 -5.90 -1.66
CA VAL A 82 1.88 -6.45 -0.56
C VAL A 82 0.92 -6.85 0.55
N LEU A 83 0.81 -8.15 0.79
CA LEU A 83 0.07 -8.73 1.90
C LEU A 83 0.98 -8.93 3.10
N VAL A 84 0.66 -8.25 4.20
CA VAL A 84 1.36 -8.37 5.49
C VAL A 84 0.52 -9.20 6.45
N GLN A 85 1.06 -10.31 6.98
CA GLN A 85 0.39 -11.19 7.94
C GLN A 85 1.30 -11.49 9.14
N SER A 86 0.73 -11.86 10.29
CA SER A 86 1.54 -12.40 11.39
C SER A 86 1.96 -13.85 11.09
N ARG A 87 3.19 -14.23 11.49
CA ARG A 87 3.66 -15.62 11.42
C ARG A 87 2.71 -16.55 12.18
N GLU A 88 2.19 -16.11 13.33
CA GLU A 88 1.20 -16.86 14.10
C GLU A 88 -0.08 -17.15 13.29
N ALA A 89 -0.60 -16.16 12.55
CA ALA A 89 -1.79 -16.36 11.71
C ALA A 89 -1.54 -17.36 10.58
N VAL A 90 -0.34 -17.34 9.99
CA VAL A 90 0.05 -18.29 8.93
C VAL A 90 0.19 -19.70 9.48
N ASP A 91 0.93 -19.88 10.58
CA ASP A 91 1.25 -21.19 11.14
C ASP A 91 0.01 -21.93 11.66
N ARG A 92 -1.02 -21.17 12.04
CA ARG A 92 -2.29 -21.75 12.51
C ARG A 92 -3.04 -22.53 11.43
N GLN A 93 -2.76 -22.32 10.13
CA GLN A 93 -3.23 -22.96 8.87
C GLN A 93 -4.72 -23.40 8.74
N ASP A 94 -5.38 -23.77 9.83
CA ASP A 94 -6.81 -24.02 10.00
C ASP A 94 -7.60 -22.71 10.08
N ILE A 95 -7.63 -21.97 8.98
CA ILE A 95 -8.61 -20.90 8.81
C ILE A 95 -9.94 -21.49 8.32
N SER A 96 -11.03 -21.23 9.04
CA SER A 96 -12.35 -21.62 8.56
C SER A 96 -12.70 -20.83 7.30
N SER A 97 -13.50 -21.40 6.39
CA SER A 97 -13.93 -20.69 5.17
C SER A 97 -14.69 -19.40 5.47
N GLU A 98 -15.43 -19.36 6.58
CA GLU A 98 -16.12 -18.15 7.04
C GLU A 98 -15.12 -17.04 7.42
N ARG A 99 -14.07 -17.41 8.18
CA ARG A 99 -13.03 -16.46 8.58
C ARG A 99 -12.24 -15.97 7.38
N LEU A 100 -11.85 -16.87 6.47
CA LEU A 100 -11.16 -16.50 5.23
C LEU A 100 -12.00 -15.54 4.39
N GLY A 101 -13.29 -15.83 4.19
CA GLY A 101 -14.18 -14.95 3.44
C GLY A 101 -14.34 -13.57 4.07
N ARG A 102 -14.37 -13.51 5.42
CA ARG A 102 -14.43 -12.25 6.17
C ARG A 102 -13.16 -11.42 6.00
N GLU A 103 -11.99 -12.03 6.21
CA GLU A 103 -10.69 -11.36 6.05
C GLU A 103 -10.51 -10.87 4.61
N LEU A 104 -10.75 -11.75 3.64
CA LEU A 104 -10.67 -11.41 2.21
C LEU A 104 -11.63 -10.27 1.84
N GLY A 105 -12.89 -10.32 2.30
CA GLY A 105 -13.87 -9.27 2.04
C GLY A 105 -13.43 -7.92 2.60
N GLY A 106 -12.91 -7.90 3.84
CA GLY A 106 -12.37 -6.69 4.46
C GLY A 106 -11.19 -6.11 3.68
N LEU A 107 -10.26 -6.96 3.25
CA LEU A 107 -9.09 -6.56 2.47
C LEU A 107 -9.44 -6.01 1.08
N LEU A 108 -10.39 -6.64 0.38
CA LEU A 108 -10.83 -6.16 -0.93
C LEU A 108 -11.56 -4.81 -0.84
N VAL A 109 -12.35 -4.60 0.23
CA VAL A 109 -12.97 -3.29 0.50
C VAL A 109 -11.91 -2.24 0.82
N ALA A 110 -10.90 -2.59 1.62
CA ALA A 110 -9.78 -1.69 1.89
C ALA A 110 -9.06 -1.28 0.60
N LEU A 111 -8.69 -2.24 -0.25
CA LEU A 111 -8.07 -1.98 -1.57
C LEU A 111 -8.94 -1.07 -2.45
N ALA A 112 -10.26 -1.26 -2.46
CA ALA A 112 -11.17 -0.40 -3.22
C ALA A 112 -11.19 1.04 -2.68
N GLY A 113 -11.05 1.20 -1.36
CA GLY A 113 -10.90 2.50 -0.70
C GLY A 113 -9.60 3.22 -1.08
N TYR A 114 -8.48 2.50 -1.17
CA TYR A 114 -7.18 3.04 -1.59
C TYR A 114 -7.22 3.68 -2.99
N ARG A 115 -7.94 3.07 -3.93
CA ARG A 115 -8.10 3.62 -5.29
C ARG A 115 -8.89 4.94 -5.34
N SER A 116 -9.59 5.31 -4.27
CA SER A 116 -10.49 6.46 -4.28
C SER A 116 -9.80 7.78 -3.89
N THR A 117 -8.57 7.74 -3.33
CA THR A 117 -7.85 8.94 -2.88
C THR A 117 -6.83 9.49 -3.89
N ASP A 118 -6.33 8.66 -4.81
CA ASP A 118 -5.34 9.11 -5.84
C ASP A 118 -5.97 9.62 -7.14
N GLY A 119 -7.29 9.51 -7.30
CA GLY A 119 -8.01 9.93 -8.52
C GLY A 119 -8.41 11.41 -8.60
N CYS A 120 -8.09 12.25 -7.61
CA CYS A 120 -8.59 13.64 -7.53
C CYS A 120 -7.47 14.71 -7.61
N ALA A 121 -6.41 14.44 -8.35
CA ALA A 121 -5.33 15.40 -8.59
C ALA A 121 -4.98 15.57 -10.08
N ALA A 122 -5.97 15.57 -10.98
CA ALA A 122 -5.74 15.92 -12.39
C ALA A 122 -7.03 16.34 -13.13
N ALA A 123 -7.76 17.36 -12.63
CA ALA A 123 -8.72 18.10 -13.43
C ALA A 123 -9.06 19.46 -12.79
N SER A 124 -8.12 20.39 -12.78
CA SER A 124 -8.46 21.81 -12.79
C SER A 124 -7.55 22.52 -13.79
N GLU A 125 -7.79 22.26 -15.07
CA GLU A 125 -7.33 23.15 -16.12
C GLU A 125 -8.10 24.47 -16.02
N THR A 126 -7.33 25.54 -15.88
CA THR A 126 -7.47 26.78 -16.65
C THR A 126 -8.79 27.55 -16.55
N GLU A 127 -8.87 28.51 -15.62
CA GLU A 127 -9.66 29.73 -15.86
C GLU A 127 -9.19 30.90 -14.98
N GLY A 128 -8.92 32.05 -15.61
CA GLY A 128 -8.91 33.35 -14.93
C GLY A 128 -7.56 34.07 -14.72
N ARG A 129 -6.71 34.21 -15.76
CA ARG A 129 -5.76 35.35 -15.78
C ARG A 129 -6.51 36.60 -16.21
N ASP A 130 -7.14 37.26 -15.24
CA ASP A 130 -7.78 38.56 -15.44
C ASP A 130 -6.74 39.68 -15.33
N TYR A 131 -6.55 40.41 -16.43
CA TYR A 131 -5.63 41.53 -16.56
C TYR A 131 -6.18 42.74 -15.80
N HIS A 132 -5.65 43.03 -14.60
CA HIS A 132 -5.89 44.34 -13.98
C HIS A 132 -5.06 45.44 -14.65
N HIS A 133 -5.71 46.16 -15.56
CA HIS A 133 -5.32 47.49 -16.00
C HIS A 133 -5.14 48.44 -14.80
N ARG A 134 -3.92 48.95 -14.60
CA ARG A 134 -3.69 50.20 -13.86
C ARG A 134 -3.26 51.29 -14.84
N PRO A 135 -3.91 52.45 -14.89
CA PRO A 135 -3.36 53.60 -15.61
C PRO A 135 -2.24 54.23 -14.75
N ARG A 136 -1.02 54.25 -15.29
CA ARG A 136 0.06 55.11 -14.79
C ARG A 136 -0.15 56.52 -15.32
N ALA A 137 -0.37 57.47 -14.41
CA ALA A 137 -0.19 58.89 -14.68
C ALA A 137 1.26 59.15 -15.09
N ILE A 138 1.47 59.88 -16.17
CA ILE A 138 2.78 60.45 -16.52
C ILE A 138 2.64 61.97 -16.41
N ALA A 139 3.39 62.52 -15.46
CA ALA A 139 3.64 63.94 -15.34
C ALA A 139 4.90 64.31 -16.15
N GLY A 140 4.86 65.47 -16.81
CA GLY A 140 6.03 66.31 -17.09
C GLY A 140 6.76 66.10 -18.42
N ALA A 141 6.54 67.04 -19.35
CA ALA A 141 7.58 67.97 -19.84
C ALA A 141 6.90 69.21 -20.42
#